data_AF-A0A352CUZ9-F1
#
_entry.id   AF-A0A352CUZ9-F1
#
_cell.length_a   1.000
_cell.length_b   1.000
_cell.length_c   1.000
_cell.angle_alpha   90.00
_cell.angle_beta   90.00
_cell.angle_gamma   90.00
#
_symmetry.space_group_name_H-M   'P 1'
#
loop_
_entity.id
_entity.type
_entity.pdbx_description
1 polymer ?
#
loop_
_entity_poly.entity_id
_entity_poly.type
_entity_poly.pdbx_seq_one_letter_code
_entity_poly.pdbx_strand_id
1 'polypeptide(L)'
;MELALASELRYSTPLIDEHILLIVISQSEETADAIAALKECKARGAKTIAIVNVVGSTVAKLADNTLYTWAGPEIAVATTKGYTTQVSLLYLLAIYFADQLGVLEGKYADYLKELQLLPRRIQQIIDINSSIPELAKKYHKSKALFFIGRNTDYA
;
A
#
# COMPACT_ATOMS: atom_id res chain seq x y z
N MET A 1 -9.08 -10.83 -7.09
CA MET A 1 -8.17 -10.21 -6.10
C MET A 1 -8.94 -10.09 -4.81
N GLU A 2 -8.44 -10.71 -3.74
CA GLU A 2 -9.06 -10.66 -2.42
C GLU A 2 -8.17 -9.82 -1.49
N LEU A 3 -8.79 -9.02 -0.63
CA LEU A 3 -8.11 -8.23 0.39
C LEU A 3 -8.54 -8.76 1.75
N ALA A 4 -7.59 -9.12 2.60
CA ALA A 4 -7.84 -9.60 3.94
C ALA A 4 -6.87 -8.91 4.91
N LEU A 5 -7.34 -8.67 6.14
CA LEU A 5 -6.43 -8.35 7.23
C LEU A 5 -5.57 -9.57 7.52
N ALA A 6 -4.27 -9.36 7.80
CA ALA A 6 -3.35 -10.47 8.05
C ALA A 6 -3.80 -11.34 9.24
N SER A 7 -4.39 -10.71 10.26
CA SER A 7 -4.97 -11.40 11.42
C SER A 7 -6.15 -12.29 11.02
N GLU A 8 -6.99 -11.86 10.09
CA GLU A 8 -8.15 -12.62 9.61
C GLU A 8 -7.75 -13.75 8.65
N LEU A 9 -6.76 -13.51 7.78
CA LEU A 9 -6.26 -14.52 6.85
C LEU A 9 -5.83 -15.79 7.59
N ARG A 10 -5.23 -15.62 8.77
CA ARG A 10 -4.80 -16.71 9.66
C ARG A 10 -5.95 -17.59 10.16
N TYR A 11 -7.15 -17.03 10.33
CA TYR A 11 -8.33 -17.76 10.82
C TYR A 11 -9.28 -18.16 9.69
N SER A 12 -8.98 -17.77 8.45
CA SER A 12 -9.73 -18.15 7.26
C SER A 12 -9.17 -19.45 6.64
N THR A 13 -9.94 -20.06 5.75
CA THR A 13 -9.51 -21.20 4.91
C THR A 13 -9.44 -20.79 3.44
N PRO A 14 -8.53 -19.87 3.08
CA PRO A 14 -8.39 -19.44 1.69
C PRO A 14 -7.77 -20.59 0.90
N LEU A 15 -8.25 -20.76 -0.35
CA LEU A 15 -7.58 -21.63 -1.32
C LEU A 15 -6.25 -20.97 -1.65
N ILE A 16 -5.14 -21.55 -1.22
CA ILE A 16 -3.79 -21.06 -1.49
C ILE A 16 -3.01 -22.19 -2.16
N ASP A 17 -2.47 -21.89 -3.34
CA ASP A 17 -1.64 -22.78 -4.15
C ASP A 17 -0.55 -21.99 -4.91
N GLU A 18 0.21 -22.68 -5.76
CA GLU A 18 1.28 -22.13 -6.59
C GLU A 18 0.83 -21.11 -7.66
N HIS A 19 -0.47 -21.02 -7.94
CA HIS A 19 -1.04 -20.05 -8.89
C HIS A 19 -1.39 -18.73 -8.23
N ILE A 20 -1.23 -18.62 -6.91
CA ILE A 20 -1.48 -17.40 -6.16
C ILE A 20 -0.22 -16.59 -5.93
N LEU A 21 -0.36 -15.28 -6.15
CA LEU A 21 0.58 -14.26 -5.70
C LEU A 21 0.04 -13.60 -4.43
N LEU A 22 0.74 -13.78 -3.32
CA LEU A 22 0.53 -13.00 -2.10
C LEU A 22 1.33 -11.71 -2.16
N ILE A 23 0.65 -10.57 -1.98
CA ILE A 23 1.29 -9.26 -1.79
C ILE A 23 1.07 -8.85 -0.32
N VAL A 24 2.15 -8.80 0.45
CA VAL A 24 2.12 -8.35 1.85
C VAL A 24 2.56 -6.90 1.91
N ILE A 25 1.76 -6.03 2.55
CA ILE A 25 2.10 -4.62 2.74
C ILE A 25 2.32 -4.38 4.23
N SER A 26 3.48 -3.85 4.61
CA SER A 26 3.79 -3.54 6.02
C SER A 26 4.62 -2.26 6.15
N GLN A 27 4.21 -1.37 7.05
CA GLN A 27 5.03 -0.20 7.46
C GLN A 27 6.01 -0.53 8.60
N SER A 28 5.77 -1.59 9.37
CA SER A 28 6.60 -1.94 10.53
C SER A 28 7.49 -3.16 10.27
N GLU A 29 8.54 -3.27 11.09
CA GLU A 29 9.57 -4.31 10.98
C GLU A 29 9.09 -5.70 11.41
N GLU A 30 8.03 -5.77 12.24
CA GLU A 30 7.70 -6.95 13.05
C GLU A 30 6.20 -7.21 13.23
N THR A 31 5.35 -6.92 12.23
CA THR A 31 3.92 -7.29 12.34
C THR A 31 3.78 -8.82 12.35
N ALA A 32 3.59 -9.40 13.54
CA ALA A 32 3.56 -10.85 13.76
C ALA A 32 2.52 -11.56 12.88
N ASP A 33 1.34 -10.94 12.71
CA ASP A 33 0.28 -11.51 11.87
C ASP A 33 0.67 -11.53 10.38
N ALA A 34 1.32 -10.47 9.87
CA ALA A 34 1.81 -10.43 8.49
C ALA A 34 2.90 -11.48 8.25
N ILE A 35 3.79 -11.67 9.22
CA ILE A 35 4.84 -12.71 9.16
C ILE A 35 4.22 -14.10 9.17
N ALA A 36 3.22 -14.35 10.01
CA ALA A 36 2.52 -15.63 10.07
C ALA A 36 1.78 -15.94 8.76
N ALA A 37 1.03 -14.97 8.24
CA ALA A 37 0.34 -15.06 6.94
C ALA A 37 1.33 -15.35 5.80
N LEU A 38 2.44 -14.62 5.74
CA LEU A 38 3.47 -14.80 4.73
C LEU A 38 4.06 -16.22 4.76
N LYS A 39 4.41 -16.72 5.95
CA LYS A 39 4.95 -18.08 6.12
C LYS A 39 3.95 -19.14 5.70
N GLU A 40 2.69 -18.99 6.10
CA GLU A 40 1.63 -19.94 5.78
C GLU A 40 1.38 -20.02 4.27
N CYS A 41 1.19 -18.88 3.61
CA CYS A 41 0.94 -18.86 2.17
C CYS A 41 2.11 -19.42 1.38
N LYS A 42 3.35 -19.10 1.80
CA LYS A 42 4.57 -19.63 1.18
C LYS A 42 4.70 -21.14 1.39
N ALA A 43 4.37 -21.65 2.57
CA ALA A 43 4.36 -23.09 2.85
C ALA A 43 3.36 -23.86 1.99
N ARG A 44 2.27 -23.19 1.56
CA ARG A 44 1.27 -23.71 0.63
C ARG A 44 1.61 -23.51 -0.85
N GLY A 45 2.79 -22.99 -1.17
CA GLY A 45 3.29 -22.88 -2.54
C GLY A 45 3.11 -21.50 -3.21
N ALA A 46 2.40 -20.55 -2.59
CA ALA A 46 2.19 -19.24 -3.18
C ALA A 46 3.50 -18.46 -3.36
N LYS A 47 3.59 -17.73 -4.46
CA LYS A 47 4.66 -16.73 -4.65
C LYS A 47 4.36 -15.50 -3.80
N THR A 48 5.41 -14.87 -3.29
CA THR A 48 5.28 -13.77 -2.32
C THR A 48 6.04 -12.52 -2.75
N ILE A 49 5.37 -11.37 -2.68
CA ILE A 49 5.97 -10.04 -2.81
C ILE A 49 5.69 -9.26 -1.52
N ALA A 50 6.72 -8.64 -0.94
CA ALA A 50 6.58 -7.72 0.17
C ALA A 50 6.71 -6.26 -0.29
N ILE A 51 5.79 -5.40 0.12
CA ILE A 51 5.89 -3.93 0.00
C ILE A 51 6.15 -3.37 1.39
N VAL A 52 7.38 -2.90 1.64
CA VAL A 52 7.81 -2.46 2.98
C VAL A 52 8.67 -1.21 2.94
N ASN A 53 8.67 -0.45 4.02
CA ASN A 53 9.54 0.74 4.14
C ASN A 53 10.90 0.43 4.77
N VAL A 54 10.97 -0.57 5.65
CA VAL A 54 12.20 -0.90 6.37
C VAL A 54 13.00 -1.98 5.67
N VAL A 55 14.20 -1.60 5.23
CA VAL A 55 15.21 -2.48 4.66
C VAL A 55 15.66 -3.53 5.67
N GLY A 56 15.62 -4.81 5.28
CA GLY A 56 16.06 -5.91 6.12
C GLY A 56 15.08 -6.33 7.22
N SER A 57 13.85 -5.81 7.21
CA SER A 57 12.76 -6.29 8.08
C SER A 57 12.51 -7.79 7.91
N THR A 58 11.87 -8.41 8.90
CA THR A 58 11.57 -9.85 8.88
C THR A 58 10.69 -10.21 7.68
N VAL A 59 9.71 -9.37 7.36
CA VAL A 59 8.84 -9.53 6.18
C VAL A 59 9.67 -9.49 4.89
N ALA A 60 10.59 -8.53 4.75
CA ALA A 60 11.47 -8.44 3.57
C ALA A 60 12.36 -9.67 3.38
N LYS A 61 12.88 -10.23 4.47
CA LYS A 61 13.77 -11.41 4.44
C LYS A 61 13.03 -12.69 4.09
N LEU A 62 11.74 -12.80 4.42
CA LEU A 62 10.95 -14.01 4.24
C LEU A 62 10.26 -14.08 2.87
N ALA A 63 9.91 -12.94 2.28
CA ALA A 63 9.28 -12.87 0.97
C ALA A 63 10.23 -13.30 -0.16
N ASP A 64 9.69 -13.80 -1.27
CA ASP A 64 10.50 -14.17 -2.45
C ASP A 64 11.06 -12.93 -3.15
N ASN A 65 10.28 -11.86 -3.18
CA ASN A 65 10.67 -10.56 -3.72
C ASN A 65 10.23 -9.44 -2.78
N THR A 66 10.97 -8.34 -2.77
CA THR A 66 10.65 -7.17 -1.94
C THR A 66 10.74 -5.88 -2.74
N LEU A 67 9.72 -5.04 -2.61
CA LEU A 67 9.63 -3.68 -3.12
C LEU A 67 9.71 -2.71 -1.94
N TYR A 68 10.78 -1.92 -1.89
CA TYR A 68 10.97 -0.92 -0.85
C TYR A 68 10.28 0.40 -1.22
N THR A 69 9.51 0.97 -0.30
CA THR A 69 8.82 2.25 -0.52
C THR A 69 9.76 3.45 -0.50
N TRP A 70 10.92 3.33 0.16
CA TRP A 70 11.92 4.40 0.30
C TRP A 70 11.36 5.73 0.81
N ALA A 71 10.32 5.67 1.66
CA ALA A 71 9.71 6.87 2.25
C ALA A 71 10.62 7.51 3.33
N GLY A 72 11.70 6.81 3.72
CA GLY A 72 12.55 7.17 4.84
C GLY A 72 11.89 6.93 6.20
N PRO A 73 12.59 7.20 7.32
CA PRO A 73 12.07 6.92 8.66
C PRO A 73 10.78 7.70 8.96
N GLU A 74 9.74 7.01 9.43
CA GLU A 74 8.47 7.62 9.82
C GLU A 74 8.40 7.67 11.35
N ILE A 75 8.59 8.88 11.92
CA ILE A 75 8.65 9.08 13.38
C ILE A 75 7.25 9.16 13.98
N ALA A 76 6.28 9.68 13.21
CA ALA A 76 4.90 9.80 13.65
C ALA A 76 4.22 8.42 13.67
N VAL A 77 3.37 8.18 14.68
CA VAL A 77 2.57 6.96 14.79
C VAL A 77 1.55 6.86 13.65
N ALA A 78 0.98 7.99 13.22
CA ALA A 78 0.10 8.04 12.05
C ALA A 78 0.93 8.04 10.76
N THR A 79 0.70 7.03 9.91
CA THR A 79 1.39 6.95 8.61
C THR A 79 0.87 8.00 7.64
N THR A 80 1.78 8.63 6.90
CA THR A 80 1.51 9.71 5.95
C THR A 80 2.22 9.41 4.63
N LYS A 81 3.52 9.66 4.57
CA LYS A 81 4.39 9.36 3.43
C LYS A 81 4.48 7.85 3.17
N GLY A 82 4.42 7.05 4.22
CA GLY A 82 4.42 5.60 4.12
C GLY A 82 3.25 5.09 3.29
N TYR A 83 2.04 5.58 3.58
CA TYR A 83 0.84 5.22 2.83
C TYR A 83 0.90 5.68 1.36
N THR A 84 1.25 6.94 1.08
CA THR A 84 1.25 7.45 -0.31
C THR A 84 2.28 6.75 -1.20
N THR A 85 3.44 6.39 -0.64
CA THR A 85 4.47 5.62 -1.36
C THR A 85 4.04 4.16 -1.58
N GLN A 86 3.33 3.54 -0.63
CA GLN A 86 2.73 2.21 -0.81
C GLN A 86 1.71 2.20 -1.95
N VAL A 87 0.78 3.16 -1.97
CA VAL A 87 -0.19 3.31 -3.06
C VAL A 87 0.53 3.51 -4.40
N SER A 88 1.56 4.35 -4.44
CA SER A 88 2.34 4.58 -5.66
C SER A 88 3.01 3.30 -6.18
N LEU A 89 3.56 2.46 -5.30
CA LEU A 89 4.13 1.16 -5.68
C LEU A 89 3.07 0.17 -6.16
N LEU A 90 1.89 0.16 -5.55
CA LEU A 90 0.78 -0.67 -6.02
C LEU A 90 0.34 -0.27 -7.44
N TYR A 91 0.28 1.03 -7.74
CA TYR A 91 0.02 1.52 -9.10
C TYR A 91 1.11 1.09 -10.08
N LEU A 92 2.39 1.21 -9.70
CA LEU A 92 3.51 0.73 -10.53
C LEU A 92 3.40 -0.78 -10.82
N LEU A 93 3.05 -1.58 -9.81
CA LEU A 93 2.86 -3.02 -9.96
C LEU A 93 1.66 -3.35 -10.86
N ALA A 94 0.55 -2.61 -10.72
CA ALA A 94 -0.62 -2.76 -11.58
C ALA A 94 -0.30 -2.43 -13.05
N ILE A 95 0.44 -1.35 -13.30
CA ILE A 95 0.90 -1.00 -14.65
C ILE A 95 1.83 -2.09 -15.19
N TYR A 96 2.77 -2.58 -14.38
CA TYR A 96 3.65 -3.67 -14.79
C TYR A 96 2.86 -4.93 -15.17
N PHE A 97 1.90 -5.37 -14.36
CA PHE A 97 1.06 -6.52 -14.72
C PHE A 97 0.21 -6.27 -15.96
N ALA A 98 -0.37 -5.08 -16.10
CA ALA A 98 -1.14 -4.74 -17.29
C ALA A 98 -0.28 -4.76 -18.56
N ASP A 99 0.99 -4.35 -18.46
CA ASP A 99 1.96 -4.44 -19.57
C ASP A 99 2.28 -5.89 -19.92
N GLN A 100 2.58 -6.72 -18.92
CA GLN A 100 2.86 -8.14 -19.11
C GLN A 100 1.66 -8.92 -19.68
N LEU A 101 0.43 -8.49 -19.35
CA LEU A 101 -0.80 -9.04 -19.91
C LEU A 101 -1.15 -8.47 -21.30
N GLY A 102 -0.41 -7.47 -21.79
CA GLY A 102 -0.64 -6.85 -23.09
C GLY A 102 -1.90 -5.98 -23.17
N VAL A 103 -2.47 -5.56 -22.03
CA VAL A 103 -3.75 -4.82 -22.00
C VAL A 103 -3.58 -3.29 -21.97
N LEU A 104 -2.34 -2.80 -22.00
CA LEU A 104 -2.06 -1.36 -21.94
C LEU A 104 -2.18 -0.64 -23.29
N GLU A 105 -2.27 -1.34 -24.42
CA GLU A 105 -2.45 -0.72 -25.75
C GLU A 105 -1.49 0.47 -26.04
N GLY A 106 -0.24 0.37 -25.58
CA GLY A 106 0.76 1.45 -25.74
C GLY A 106 0.69 2.60 -24.72
N LYS A 107 -0.22 2.55 -23.75
CA LYS A 107 -0.40 3.59 -22.70
C LYS A 107 0.59 3.50 -21.53
N TYR A 108 1.53 2.55 -21.56
CA TYR A 108 2.51 2.34 -20.50
C TYR A 108 3.29 3.62 -20.15
N ALA A 109 3.80 4.31 -21.18
CA ALA A 109 4.55 5.56 -21.00
C ALA A 109 3.68 6.68 -20.39
N ASP A 110 2.41 6.77 -20.77
CA ASP A 110 1.48 7.78 -20.26
C ASP A 110 1.20 7.56 -18.77
N TYR A 111 0.94 6.32 -18.35
CA TYR A 111 0.71 6.01 -16.93
C TYR A 111 1.96 6.27 -16.07
N LEU A 112 3.16 5.94 -16.57
CA LEU A 112 4.40 6.26 -15.87
C LEU A 112 4.60 7.78 -15.74
N LYS A 113 4.28 8.54 -16.78
CA LYS A 113 4.36 10.00 -16.75
C LYS A 113 3.42 10.59 -15.70
N GLU A 114 2.20 10.08 -15.58
CA GLU A 114 1.25 10.52 -14.55
C GLU A 114 1.76 10.21 -13.13
N LEU A 115 2.34 9.03 -12.89
CA LEU A 115 2.99 8.68 -11.63
C LEU A 115 4.16 9.63 -11.29
N GLN A 116 4.98 9.99 -12.28
CA GLN A 116 6.09 10.94 -12.09
C GLN A 116 5.60 12.35 -11.72
N LEU A 117 4.38 12.73 -12.09
CA LEU A 117 3.79 14.02 -11.74
C LEU A 117 3.18 14.05 -10.33
N LEU A 118 3.00 12.89 -9.67
CA LEU A 118 2.37 12.82 -8.34
C LEU A 118 3.06 13.70 -7.28
N PRO A 119 4.40 13.70 -7.11
CA PRO A 119 5.02 14.52 -6.08
C PRO A 119 4.70 16.01 -6.25
N ARG A 120 4.70 16.49 -7.50
CA ARG A 120 4.35 17.87 -7.83
C ARG A 120 2.88 18.17 -7.51
N ARG A 121 1.96 17.28 -7.88
CA ARG A 121 0.52 17.47 -7.60
C ARG A 121 0.21 17.44 -6.10
N ILE A 122 0.85 16.54 -5.36
CA ILE A 122 0.75 16.47 -3.89
C ILE A 122 1.24 17.79 -3.28
N GLN A 123 2.37 18.33 -3.73
CA GLN A 123 2.87 19.61 -3.25
C GLN A 123 1.89 20.75 -3.52
N GLN A 124 1.31 20.83 -4.72
CA GLN A 124 0.29 21.84 -5.04
C GLN A 124 -0.92 21.76 -4.10
N ILE A 125 -1.40 20.55 -3.75
CA ILE A 125 -2.52 20.36 -2.82
C ILE A 125 -2.15 20.81 -1.40
N ILE A 126 -0.91 20.58 -0.98
CA ILE A 126 -0.39 21.05 0.32
C ILE A 126 -0.32 22.58 0.34
N ASP A 127 0.21 23.19 -0.73
CA ASP A 127 0.42 24.65 -0.82
C ASP A 127 -0.90 25.43 -0.88
N ILE A 128 -1.93 24.87 -1.53
CA ILE A 128 -3.23 25.54 -1.73
C ILE A 128 -4.10 25.49 -0.46
N ASN A 129 -3.78 24.65 0.51
CA ASN A 129 -4.67 24.33 1.63
C ASN A 129 -4.61 25.32 2.81
N SER A 130 -4.72 26.62 2.52
CA SER A 130 -4.83 27.67 3.54
C SER A 130 -6.08 27.53 4.43
N SER A 131 -7.07 26.74 3.99
CA SER A 131 -8.33 26.50 4.72
C SER A 131 -8.23 25.39 5.77
N ILE A 132 -7.23 24.50 5.73
CA ILE A 132 -7.10 23.39 6.70
C ILE A 132 -7.02 23.89 8.15
N PRO A 133 -6.21 24.92 8.48
CA PRO A 133 -6.15 25.44 9.86
C PRO A 133 -7.51 25.97 10.35
N GLU A 134 -8.31 26.57 9.48
CA GLU A 134 -9.65 27.07 9.84
C GLU A 134 -10.64 25.92 10.06
N LEU A 135 -10.61 24.91 9.20
CA LEU A 135 -11.41 23.70 9.37
C LEU A 135 -11.03 22.95 10.65
N ALA A 136 -9.73 22.83 10.94
CA ALA A 136 -9.24 22.25 12.19
C ALA A 136 -9.77 23.03 13.41
N LYS A 137 -9.69 24.37 13.40
CA LYS A 137 -10.28 25.23 14.45
C LYS A 137 -11.79 25.08 14.56
N LYS A 138 -12.49 24.87 13.46
CA LYS A 138 -13.95 24.67 13.46
C LYS A 138 -14.34 23.34 14.10
N TYR A 139 -13.58 22.28 13.86
CA TYR A 139 -13.98 20.91 14.22
C TYR A 139 -13.21 20.29 15.40
N HIS A 140 -12.19 20.94 15.97
CA HIS A 140 -11.38 20.34 17.04
C HIS A 140 -12.15 19.99 18.33
N LYS A 141 -13.33 20.59 18.57
CA LYS A 141 -14.20 20.29 19.71
C LYS A 141 -15.30 19.27 19.39
N SER A 142 -15.40 18.84 18.14
CA SER A 142 -16.38 17.84 17.73
C SER A 142 -16.04 16.51 18.40
N LYS A 143 -17.03 15.91 19.09
CA LYS A 143 -16.88 14.59 19.71
C LYS A 143 -16.91 13.45 18.70
N ALA A 144 -17.46 13.70 17.52
CA ALA A 144 -17.56 12.75 16.42
C ALA A 144 -17.43 13.48 15.08
N LEU A 145 -16.81 12.82 14.13
CA LEU A 145 -16.70 13.25 12.74
C LEU A 145 -17.02 12.03 11.86
N PHE A 146 -17.77 12.25 10.79
CA PHE A 146 -18.08 11.22 9.79
C PHE A 146 -17.36 11.58 8.50
N PHE A 147 -16.60 10.62 7.98
CA PHE A 147 -15.97 10.72 6.67
C PHE A 147 -16.79 9.85 5.71
N ILE A 148 -17.23 10.43 4.60
CA ILE A 148 -18.03 9.75 3.59
C ILE A 148 -17.27 9.84 2.27
N GLY A 149 -16.95 8.68 1.71
CA GLY A 149 -16.32 8.55 0.40
C GLY A 149 -17.09 7.55 -0.46
N ARG A 150 -16.85 7.59 -1.77
CA ARG A 150 -17.41 6.64 -2.74
C ARG A 150 -16.27 6.08 -3.59
N ASN A 151 -16.35 4.79 -3.92
CA ASN A 151 -15.33 4.10 -4.71
C ASN A 151 -13.94 4.20 -4.06
N THR A 152 -12.95 4.76 -4.76
CA THR A 152 -11.58 4.96 -4.28
C THR A 152 -11.48 5.91 -3.09
N ASP A 153 -12.49 6.76 -2.88
CA ASP A 153 -12.47 7.76 -1.81
C ASP A 153 -12.94 7.17 -0.46
N TYR A 154 -13.40 5.91 -0.45
CA TYR A 154 -13.85 5.21 0.76
C TYR A 154 -12.71 4.62 1.60
N ALA A 155 -11.62 4.21 0.93
CA ALA A 155 -10.60 3.33 1.48
C ALA A 155 -9.45 4.06 2.17
#